data_AF-A0A8S2Z869-F1
#
_entry.id   AF-A0A8S2Z869-F1
#
_cell.length_a   1.000
_cell.length_b   1.000
_cell.length_c   1.000
_cell.angle_alpha   90.00
_cell.angle_beta   90.00
_cell.angle_gamma   90.00
#
_symmetry.space_group_name_H-M   'P 1'
#
loop_
_entity.id
_entity.type
_entity.pdbx_description
1 polymer ?
#
loop_
_entity_poly.entity_id
_entity_poly.type
_entity_poly.pdbx_seq_one_letter_code
_entity_poly.pdbx_strand_id
1 'polypeptide(L)' 'TELASAVEQACLQTTDFKFLYELKLPIEEKIRIIARKIYGADDIKLSEMAEKRISLFTKQGF' A
#
# COMPACT_ATOMS: atom_id res chain seq x y z
N THR A 1 2.91 -33.74 0.56
CA THR A 1 3.58 -33.31 1.81
C THR A 1 4.63 -32.25 1.58
N GLU A 2 5.19 -32.15 0.36
CA GLU A 2 6.17 -31.13 -0.02
C GLU A 2 5.73 -29.69 0.28
N LEU A 3 4.51 -29.29 -0.10
CA LEU A 3 3.97 -27.96 0.22
C LEU A 3 3.94 -27.69 1.73
N ALA A 4 3.51 -28.68 2.54
CA ALA A 4 3.42 -28.52 3.98
C ALA A 4 4.81 -28.35 4.62
N SER A 5 5.78 -29.14 4.18
CA SER A 5 7.17 -29.02 4.65
C SER A 5 7.80 -27.68 4.22
N ALA A 6 7.55 -27.21 3.00
CA ALA A 6 8.04 -25.92 2.53
C ALA A 6 7.45 -24.74 3.33
N VAL A 7 6.15 -24.79 3.68
CA VAL A 7 5.51 -23.78 4.53
C VAL A 7 6.07 -23.81 5.95
N GLU A 8 6.26 -25.00 6.54
CA GLU A 8 6.88 -25.15 7.87
C GLU A 8 8.28 -24.52 7.91
N GLN A 9 9.12 -24.79 6.89
CA GLN A 9 10.45 -24.20 6.79
C GLN A 9 10.40 -22.68 6.61
N ALA A 10 9.46 -22.15 5.81
CA ALA A 10 9.30 -20.70 5.64
C ALA A 10 8.90 -20.01 6.96
N CYS A 11 8.05 -20.64 7.77
CA CYS A 11 7.65 -20.12 9.08
C CYS A 11 8.79 -20.05 10.10
N LEU A 12 9.85 -20.85 9.93
CA LEU A 12 11.03 -20.83 10.82
C LEU A 12 12.03 -19.72 10.46
N GLN A 13 11.87 -19.06 9.30
CA GLN A 13 12.73 -17.97 8.88
C GLN A 13 12.35 -16.65 9.58
N THR A 14 13.35 -15.86 9.95
CA THR A 14 13.13 -14.49 10.44
C THR A 14 12.61 -13.61 9.31
N THR A 15 11.53 -12.86 9.57
CA THR A 15 10.96 -11.92 8.58
C THR A 15 11.22 -10.48 9.00
N ASP A 16 11.53 -9.61 8.02
CA ASP A 16 11.57 -8.16 8.19
C ASP A 16 10.26 -7.56 7.68
N PHE A 17 9.14 -7.97 8.27
CA PHE A 17 7.83 -7.51 7.85
C PHE A 17 7.70 -6.00 8.09
N LYS A 18 7.35 -5.28 7.02
CA LYS A 18 7.09 -3.85 7.04
C LYS A 18 5.78 -3.56 6.33
N PHE A 19 5.03 -2.60 6.86
CA PHE A 19 3.90 -2.04 6.12
C PHE A 19 4.38 -1.40 4.83
N LEU A 20 3.53 -1.44 3.81
CA LEU A 20 3.87 -0.94 2.46
C LEU A 20 4.21 0.56 2.47
N TYR A 21 3.62 1.32 3.39
CA TYR A 21 3.81 2.76 3.57
C TYR A 21 3.48 3.20 5.01
N GLU A 22 3.92 4.40 5.37
CA GLU A 22 3.60 5.04 6.65
C GLU A 22 2.24 5.76 6.64
N LEU A 23 1.56 5.79 7.79
CA LEU A 23 0.22 6.39 7.88
C LEU A 23 0.21 7.92 7.73
N LYS A 24 1.35 8.59 7.91
CA LYS A 24 1.45 10.06 7.81
C LYS A 24 1.59 10.57 6.38
N LEU A 25 1.74 9.69 5.39
CA LEU A 25 1.82 10.10 4.00
C LEU A 25 0.50 10.72 3.53
N PRO A 26 0.55 11.67 2.57
CA PRO A 26 -0.65 12.18 1.90
C PRO A 26 -1.49 11.04 1.32
N ILE A 27 -2.82 11.20 1.33
CA ILE A 27 -3.76 10.19 0.82
C ILE A 27 -3.43 9.78 -0.63
N GLU A 28 -3.10 10.75 -1.47
CA GLU A 28 -2.66 10.52 -2.86
C GLU A 28 -1.44 9.59 -2.93
N GLU A 29 -0.43 9.83 -2.09
CA GLU A 29 0.81 9.05 -2.12
C GLU A 29 0.57 7.60 -1.65
N LYS A 30 -0.31 7.40 -0.65
CA LYS A 30 -0.73 6.06 -0.23
C LYS A 30 -1.33 5.27 -1.41
N ILE A 31 -2.21 5.91 -2.18
CA ILE A 31 -2.85 5.30 -3.36
C ILE A 31 -1.80 5.01 -4.44
N ARG A 32 -0.90 5.96 -4.72
CA ARG A 32 0.19 5.82 -5.69
C ARG A 32 1.11 4.65 -5.36
N ILE A 33 1.50 4.50 -4.08
CA ILE A 33 2.35 3.40 -3.62
C ILE A 33 1.70 2.05 -3.88
N ILE A 34 0.41 1.89 -3.56
CA ILE A 34 -0.32 0.64 -3.82
C ILE A 34 -0.36 0.35 -5.32
N ALA A 35 -0.74 1.35 -6.13
CA ALA A 35 -0.84 1.22 -7.58
C ALA A 35 0.49 0.77 -8.21
N ARG A 36 1.60 1.37 -7.81
CA ARG A 36 2.94 1.03 -8.32
C ARG A 36 3.46 -0.30 -7.80
N LYS A 37 3.44 -0.52 -6.48
CA LYS A 37 4.14 -1.66 -5.86
C LYS A 37 3.34 -2.96 -5.89
N ILE A 38 2.01 -2.88 -5.86
CA ILE A 38 1.14 -4.07 -5.80
C ILE A 38 0.52 -4.37 -7.16
N TYR A 39 0.06 -3.35 -7.89
CA TYR A 39 -0.59 -3.54 -9.18
C TYR A 39 0.34 -3.34 -10.39
N GLY A 40 1.55 -2.83 -10.18
CA GLY A 40 2.52 -2.62 -11.26
C GLY A 40 2.16 -1.50 -12.23
N ALA A 41 1.33 -0.54 -11.81
CA ALA A 41 0.99 0.63 -12.63
C ALA A 41 2.15 1.64 -12.67
N ASP A 42 2.26 2.39 -13.77
CA ASP A 42 3.30 3.43 -13.91
C ASP A 42 3.03 4.63 -12.99
N ASP A 43 1.78 5.09 -12.89
CA ASP A 43 1.34 6.14 -11.96
C ASP A 43 -0.20 6.12 -11.80
N ILE A 44 -0.71 7.04 -10.99
CA ILE A 44 -2.13 7.30 -10.82
C ILE A 44 -2.52 8.60 -11.52
N LYS A 45 -3.77 8.66 -11.97
CA LYS A 45 -4.42 9.91 -12.40
C LYS A 45 -5.67 10.10 -11.59
N LEU A 46 -5.76 11.23 -10.89
CA LEU A 46 -6.96 11.59 -10.15
C LEU A 46 -7.91 12.37 -11.07
N SER A 47 -9.20 12.10 -10.93
CA SER A 47 -10.23 12.97 -11.48
C SER A 47 -10.39 14.21 -10.60
N GLU A 48 -10.92 15.30 -11.14
CA GLU A 48 -11.18 16.52 -10.35
C GLU A 48 -12.04 16.24 -9.10
N MET A 49 -13.00 15.32 -9.20
CA MET A 49 -13.83 14.92 -8.06
C MET A 49 -12.99 14.21 -6.98
N ALA A 50 -12.05 13.36 -7.38
CA ALA A 50 -11.17 12.66 -6.45
C ALA A 50 -10.22 13.64 -5.75
N GLU A 51 -9.61 14.57 -6.48
CA GLU A 51 -8.76 15.62 -5.92
C GLU A 51 -9.51 16.48 -4.89
N LYS A 52 -10.73 16.91 -5.23
CA LYS A 52 -11.61 17.67 -4.31
C LYS A 52 -11.90 16.90 -3.03
N ARG A 53 -12.19 15.60 -3.13
CA ARG A 53 -12.45 14.74 -1.97
C ARG A 53 -11.21 14.51 -1.12
N ILE A 54 -10.07 14.26 -1.75
CA ILE A 54 -8.78 14.10 -1.05
C ILE A 54 -8.46 15.38 -0.27
N SER A 55 -8.59 16.55 -0.90
CA SER A 55 -8.36 17.84 -0.23
C SER A 55 -9.31 18.04 0.95
N LEU A 56 -10.59 17.69 0.81
CA LEU A 56 -11.57 17.77 1.89
C LEU A 56 -11.16 16.90 3.08
N PHE A 57 -10.80 15.64 2.84
CA PHE A 57 -10.40 14.72 3.91
C PHE A 57 -9.11 15.15 4.59
N THR A 58 -8.11 15.59 3.83
CA THR A 58 -6.87 16.12 4.40
C THR A 58 -7.12 17.35 5.28
N LYS A 59 -8.03 18.26 4.87
CA LYS A 59 -8.40 19.43 5.71
C LYS A 59 -9.13 19.04 6.99
N GLN A 60 -9.85 17.92 7.00
CA GLN A 60 -10.52 17.37 8.17
C GLN A 60 -9.58 16.60 9.10
N GLY A 61 -8.29 16.46 8.74
CA GLY A 61 -7.28 15.77 9.54
C GLY A 61 -7.15 14.28 9.26
N PHE A 62 -7.68 13.79 8.13
CA PHE A 62 -7.52 12.42 7.65
C PHE A 62 -6.32 12.24 6.72
#